data_AF-A0A2N1TS16-F1
#
_entry.id   AF-A0A2N1TS16-F1
#
_cell.length_a   1.000
_cell.length_b   1.000
_cell.length_c   1.000
_cell.angle_alpha   90.00
_cell.angle_beta   90.00
_cell.angle_gamma   90.00
#
_symmetry.space_group_name_H-M   'P 1'
#
loop_
_entity.id
_entity.type
_entity.pdbx_description
1 polymer ?
#
loop_
_entity_poly.entity_id
_entity_poly.type
_entity_poly.pdbx_seq_one_letter_code
_entity_poly.pdbx_strand_id
1 'polypeptide(L)'
;MKYLRIALCFALILATISANAAPALSSVQKSITAAGKLWASDPDKAQAMLRDAFAAAIAWTKDEYKPAVREEGFYKAISCFSPELVEEVAVAAETYVKVFPKGRYLKKVNLYRAMAEYARGNYEAVSSALDAAAAAKGKLAYPEQTLALSGYVATGYHRSAERFVEGQRLQRSSSSLTKDLRRFHAGNRMIDGLLNRVATGKISGDKAAEMLDAALDNAYFAKRAPEAALTSLAIKDAMAPYYNPIRTEWCSLSRVVKHAASPQMRLNKLTEFVTNYPQASNAELYKALLDLRYLYIYEFRDSAAAEEMLVQMKSLPGFEKLSEIEEIVSSFNQRSLLTTDGYSALQKLMQLAHLFPYDNGHLPVISFEYIQFLTVIGDMVHGQKSKIKSVDATGWGNLPANMLYNAAVGAKEKAYQDYLLIKGQLSPQLSKMVEDLLFPLYLPCEAKDRKFMAGLLAVPTLSDLGTDLLIDAISGQPRMSKAEHGFAVLSDVYSRHLAYSEAQAVWKLLSDNYPDSIWLK
;
A
#
# COMPACT_ATOMS: atom_id res chain seq x y z
N MET A 1 -4.08 -83.54 25.00
CA MET A 1 -3.87 -82.16 25.49
C MET A 1 -2.66 -81.43 24.88
N LYS A 2 -1.47 -82.05 24.73
CA LYS A 2 -0.29 -81.40 24.10
C LYS A 2 -0.42 -81.17 22.59
N TYR A 3 -0.94 -82.15 21.84
CA TYR A 3 -1.11 -82.02 20.38
C TYR A 3 -2.26 -81.09 19.95
N LEU A 4 -3.30 -80.97 20.78
CA LEU A 4 -4.41 -80.04 20.53
C LEU A 4 -3.97 -78.58 20.66
N ARG A 5 -3.05 -78.27 21.58
CA ARG A 5 -2.47 -76.92 21.76
C ARG A 5 -1.51 -76.54 20.63
N ILE A 6 -0.74 -77.50 20.11
CA ILE A 6 0.17 -77.25 18.97
C ILE A 6 -0.65 -77.03 17.69
N ALA A 7 -1.72 -77.81 17.47
CA ALA A 7 -2.64 -77.60 16.34
C ALA A 7 -3.39 -76.27 16.44
N LEU A 8 -3.83 -75.85 17.64
CA LEU A 8 -4.45 -74.53 17.86
C LEU A 8 -3.45 -73.38 17.68
N CYS A 9 -2.18 -73.54 18.05
CA CYS A 9 -1.15 -72.53 17.80
C CYS A 9 -0.79 -72.43 16.31
N PHE A 10 -0.70 -73.53 15.57
CA PHE A 10 -0.50 -73.49 14.12
C PHE A 10 -1.73 -72.94 13.38
N ALA A 11 -2.95 -73.26 13.83
CA ALA A 11 -4.19 -72.69 13.29
C ALA A 11 -4.32 -71.19 13.61
N LEU A 12 -3.87 -70.71 14.78
CA LEU A 12 -3.82 -69.28 15.10
C LEU A 12 -2.75 -68.54 14.31
N ILE A 13 -1.59 -69.16 14.05
CA ILE A 13 -0.54 -68.57 13.20
C ILE A 13 -0.98 -68.53 11.74
N LEU A 14 -1.67 -69.57 11.24
CA LEU A 14 -2.21 -69.58 9.88
C LEU A 14 -3.43 -68.65 9.71
N ALA A 15 -4.29 -68.53 10.73
CA ALA A 15 -5.45 -67.62 10.72
C ALA A 15 -5.07 -66.13 10.93
N THR A 16 -3.93 -65.84 11.56
CA THR A 16 -3.39 -64.46 11.63
C THR A 16 -2.64 -64.04 10.38
N ILE A 17 -2.27 -64.99 9.50
CA ILE A 17 -1.70 -64.69 8.17
C ILE A 17 -2.81 -64.39 7.13
N SER A 18 -4.05 -64.84 7.37
CA SER A 18 -5.18 -64.64 6.44
C SER A 18 -6.11 -63.46 6.78
N ALA A 19 -5.74 -62.59 7.72
CA ALA A 19 -6.44 -61.33 7.96
C ALA A 19 -5.67 -60.17 7.29
N ASN A 20 -6.04 -59.85 6.04
CA ASN A 20 -5.55 -58.71 5.24
C ASN A 20 -4.10 -58.27 5.58
N ALA A 21 -3.13 -59.11 5.20
CA ALA A 21 -1.73 -58.74 5.25
C ALA A 21 -1.50 -57.60 4.25
N ALA A 22 -1.62 -56.36 4.72
CA ALA A 22 -1.17 -55.20 3.97
C ALA A 22 0.27 -55.49 3.52
N PRO A 23 0.61 -55.29 2.24
CA PRO A 23 1.93 -55.60 1.74
C PRO A 23 2.96 -54.79 2.52
N ALA A 24 4.09 -55.41 2.90
CA ALA A 24 5.11 -54.75 3.70
C ALA A 24 5.47 -53.39 3.08
N LEU A 25 5.61 -52.33 3.88
CA LEU A 25 5.95 -51.00 3.35
C LEU A 25 7.19 -51.00 2.44
N SER A 26 8.08 -51.99 2.56
CA SER A 26 9.22 -52.22 1.66
C SER A 26 8.83 -52.68 0.25
N SER A 27 7.76 -53.46 0.07
CA SER A 27 7.25 -53.85 -1.25
C SER A 27 6.55 -52.68 -1.94
N VAL A 28 5.82 -51.84 -1.19
CA VAL A 28 5.26 -50.57 -1.70
C VAL A 28 6.36 -49.68 -2.31
N GLN A 29 7.49 -49.53 -1.60
CA GLN A 29 8.64 -48.77 -2.10
C GLN A 29 9.24 -49.36 -3.38
N LYS A 30 9.29 -50.70 -3.49
CA LYS A 30 9.77 -51.38 -4.70
C LYS A 30 8.83 -51.13 -5.88
N SER A 31 7.51 -51.16 -5.66
CA SER A 31 6.51 -50.85 -6.68
C SER A 31 6.62 -49.41 -7.18
N ILE A 32 6.77 -48.43 -6.27
CA ILE A 32 6.99 -47.02 -6.64
C ILE A 32 8.26 -46.85 -7.50
N THR A 33 9.34 -47.51 -7.10
CA THR A 33 10.63 -47.44 -7.83
C THR A 33 10.53 -48.12 -9.20
N ALA A 34 9.80 -49.22 -9.31
CA ALA A 34 9.58 -49.92 -10.56
C ALA A 34 8.68 -49.11 -11.51
N ALA A 35 7.61 -48.51 -11.00
CA ALA A 35 6.75 -47.61 -11.75
C ALA A 35 7.51 -46.40 -12.31
N GLY A 36 8.40 -45.80 -11.51
CA GLY A 36 9.25 -44.68 -11.96
C GLY A 36 10.19 -45.04 -13.12
N LYS A 37 10.65 -46.31 -13.21
CA LYS A 37 11.46 -46.80 -14.34
C LYS A 37 10.63 -47.10 -15.58
N LEU A 38 9.38 -47.52 -15.39
CA LEU A 38 8.45 -47.87 -16.46
C LEU A 38 7.75 -46.65 -17.07
N TRP A 39 7.72 -45.51 -16.36
CA TRP A 39 6.99 -44.30 -16.76
C TRP A 39 7.31 -43.82 -18.19
N ALA A 40 8.57 -43.90 -18.62
CA ALA A 40 9.00 -43.44 -19.94
C ALA A 40 8.65 -44.43 -21.07
N SER A 41 8.46 -45.71 -20.76
CA SER A 41 8.22 -46.78 -21.74
C SER A 41 6.77 -47.23 -21.82
N ASP A 42 6.04 -47.21 -20.71
CA ASP A 42 4.66 -47.68 -20.57
C ASP A 42 3.96 -46.92 -19.42
N PRO A 43 3.38 -45.74 -19.72
CA PRO A 43 2.80 -44.86 -18.70
C PRO A 43 1.54 -45.45 -18.06
N ASP A 44 0.69 -46.13 -18.83
CA ASP A 44 -0.58 -46.71 -18.33
C ASP A 44 -0.31 -47.80 -17.28
N LYS A 45 0.69 -48.66 -17.56
CA LYS A 45 1.10 -49.69 -16.61
C LYS A 45 1.79 -49.12 -15.38
N ALA A 46 2.64 -48.10 -15.56
CA ALA A 46 3.28 -47.41 -14.44
C ALA A 46 2.22 -46.74 -13.54
N GLN A 47 1.18 -46.18 -14.13
CA GLN A 47 0.08 -45.53 -13.43
C GLN A 47 -0.80 -46.51 -12.64
N ALA A 48 -1.16 -47.65 -13.24
CA ALA A 48 -1.84 -48.74 -12.53
C ALA A 48 -1.02 -49.22 -11.31
N MET A 49 0.30 -49.37 -11.47
CA MET A 49 1.19 -49.76 -10.37
C MET A 49 1.26 -48.72 -9.24
N LEU A 50 1.15 -47.43 -9.56
CA LEU A 50 1.12 -46.35 -8.56
C LEU A 50 -0.22 -46.30 -7.81
N ARG A 51 -1.34 -46.58 -8.47
CA ARG A 51 -2.66 -46.74 -7.82
C ARG A 51 -2.67 -47.88 -6.81
N ASP A 52 -2.18 -49.05 -7.20
CA ASP A 52 -2.10 -50.20 -6.29
C ASP A 52 -1.16 -49.94 -5.12
N ALA A 53 -0.02 -49.29 -5.39
CA ALA A 53 0.93 -48.88 -4.34
C ALA A 53 0.33 -47.82 -3.40
N PHE A 54 -0.47 -46.89 -3.90
CA PHE A 54 -1.17 -45.87 -3.11
C PHE A 54 -2.19 -46.51 -2.17
N ALA A 55 -3.07 -47.36 -2.69
CA ALA A 55 -4.08 -48.07 -1.89
C ALA A 55 -3.42 -48.94 -0.79
N ALA A 56 -2.34 -49.63 -1.16
CA ALA A 56 -1.53 -50.41 -0.22
C ALA A 56 -0.88 -49.54 0.87
N ALA A 57 -0.39 -48.34 0.52
CA ALA A 57 0.25 -47.43 1.47
C ALA A 57 -0.75 -46.79 2.45
N ILE A 58 -1.93 -46.38 1.97
CA ILE A 58 -3.00 -45.82 2.80
C ILE A 58 -3.53 -46.84 3.81
N ALA A 59 -3.53 -48.14 3.49
CA ALA A 59 -3.92 -49.17 4.47
C ALA A 59 -3.10 -49.13 5.77
N TRP A 60 -1.85 -48.65 5.72
CA TRP A 60 -0.95 -48.52 6.87
C TRP A 60 -1.11 -47.23 7.69
N THR A 61 -2.02 -46.31 7.31
CA THR A 61 -2.17 -45.00 7.98
C THR A 61 -3.21 -44.99 9.11
N LYS A 62 -3.94 -46.10 9.28
CA LYS A 62 -4.96 -46.30 10.33
C LYS A 62 -4.42 -46.11 11.74
N ASP A 63 -5.27 -45.66 12.66
CA ASP A 63 -4.90 -45.34 14.05
C ASP A 63 -4.37 -46.54 14.85
N GLU A 64 -4.68 -47.77 14.41
CA GLU A 64 -4.23 -49.02 15.02
C GLU A 64 -2.71 -49.25 14.91
N TYR A 65 -2.04 -48.57 13.97
CA TYR A 65 -0.61 -48.70 13.75
C TYR A 65 0.21 -47.69 14.56
N LYS A 66 1.46 -48.05 14.89
CA LYS A 66 2.38 -47.15 15.60
C LYS A 66 2.58 -45.85 14.79
N PRO A 67 2.71 -44.68 15.44
CA PRO A 67 2.86 -43.38 14.77
C PRO A 67 3.97 -43.35 13.70
N ALA A 68 5.12 -43.98 13.96
CA ALA A 68 6.22 -44.04 12.99
C ALA A 68 5.89 -44.83 11.71
N VAL A 69 5.07 -45.89 11.83
CA VAL A 69 4.62 -46.73 10.70
C VAL A 69 3.57 -45.98 9.90
N ARG A 70 2.65 -45.31 10.60
CA ARG A 70 1.63 -44.45 9.98
C ARG A 70 2.28 -43.31 9.19
N GLU A 71 3.27 -42.67 9.78
CA GLU A 71 4.03 -41.59 9.15
C GLU A 71 4.73 -42.07 7.87
N GLU A 72 5.35 -43.26 7.89
CA GLU A 72 5.97 -43.88 6.72
C GLU A 72 4.94 -44.31 5.67
N GLY A 73 3.77 -44.81 6.09
CA GLY A 73 2.65 -45.14 5.22
C GLY A 73 2.12 -43.92 4.46
N PHE A 74 1.90 -42.81 5.15
CA PHE A 74 1.52 -41.55 4.52
C PHE A 74 2.58 -41.06 3.53
N TYR A 75 3.86 -41.06 3.92
CA TYR A 75 4.93 -40.62 3.02
C TYR A 75 4.98 -41.45 1.73
N LYS A 76 4.84 -42.77 1.84
CA LYS A 76 4.83 -43.67 0.67
C LYS A 76 3.61 -43.47 -0.21
N ALA A 77 2.43 -43.27 0.38
CA ALA A 77 1.22 -42.91 -0.36
C ALA A 77 1.43 -41.62 -1.15
N ILE A 78 1.95 -40.57 -0.50
CA ILE A 78 2.21 -39.26 -1.11
C ILE A 78 3.23 -39.36 -2.26
N SER A 79 4.23 -40.25 -2.14
CA SER A 79 5.22 -40.47 -3.20
C SER A 79 4.69 -41.20 -4.44
N CYS A 80 3.46 -41.73 -4.41
CA CYS A 80 2.79 -42.34 -5.57
C CYS A 80 2.19 -41.30 -6.54
N PHE A 81 2.69 -40.07 -6.54
CA PHE A 81 2.18 -38.97 -7.35
C PHE A 81 2.10 -39.32 -8.85
N SER A 82 0.89 -39.20 -9.41
CA SER A 82 0.57 -39.44 -10.82
C SER A 82 -0.64 -38.59 -11.23
N PRO A 83 -0.90 -38.37 -12.55
CA PRO A 83 -1.97 -37.49 -13.01
C PRO A 83 -3.37 -37.85 -12.51
N GLU A 84 -3.67 -39.13 -12.28
CA GLU A 84 -4.97 -39.57 -11.75
C GLU A 84 -5.08 -39.56 -10.23
N LEU A 85 -3.95 -39.41 -9.50
CA LEU A 85 -3.92 -39.45 -8.04
C LEU A 85 -3.65 -38.06 -7.41
N VAL A 86 -3.79 -37.00 -8.20
CA VAL A 86 -3.48 -35.62 -7.76
C VAL A 86 -4.33 -35.24 -6.54
N GLU A 87 -5.62 -35.54 -6.59
CA GLU A 87 -6.57 -35.20 -5.52
C GLU A 87 -6.28 -35.97 -4.24
N GLU A 88 -6.07 -37.28 -4.36
CA GLU A 88 -5.82 -38.19 -3.25
C GLU A 88 -4.48 -37.92 -2.58
N VAL A 89 -3.44 -37.61 -3.37
CA VAL A 89 -2.12 -37.26 -2.86
C VAL A 89 -2.15 -35.93 -2.11
N ALA A 90 -2.88 -34.94 -2.61
CA ALA A 90 -2.99 -33.66 -1.92
C ALA A 90 -3.75 -33.79 -0.59
N VAL A 91 -4.87 -34.53 -0.56
CA VAL A 91 -5.59 -34.81 0.70
C VAL A 91 -4.71 -35.58 1.68
N ALA A 92 -3.95 -36.58 1.20
CA ALA A 92 -3.01 -37.33 2.02
C ALA A 92 -1.89 -36.42 2.58
N ALA A 93 -1.38 -35.50 1.76
CA ALA A 93 -0.34 -34.55 2.17
C ALA A 93 -0.85 -33.53 3.20
N GLU A 94 -2.06 -32.98 3.03
CA GLU A 94 -2.68 -32.10 4.03
C GLU A 94 -2.92 -32.82 5.35
N THR A 95 -3.40 -34.05 5.28
CA THR A 95 -3.63 -34.89 6.46
C THR A 95 -2.32 -35.17 7.17
N TYR A 96 -1.24 -35.49 6.44
CA TYR A 96 0.08 -35.68 7.02
C TYR A 96 0.57 -34.43 7.76
N VAL A 97 0.44 -33.24 7.17
CA VAL A 97 0.89 -31.98 7.79
C VAL A 97 0.14 -31.70 9.10
N LYS A 98 -1.18 -31.99 9.14
CA LYS A 98 -2.01 -31.83 10.34
C LYS A 98 -1.65 -32.84 11.44
N VAL A 99 -1.46 -34.11 11.08
CA VAL A 99 -1.22 -35.20 12.04
C VAL A 99 0.23 -35.26 12.51
N PHE A 100 1.19 -34.91 11.65
CA PHE A 100 2.63 -34.97 11.92
C PHE A 100 3.34 -33.63 11.64
N PRO A 101 3.05 -32.56 12.39
CA PRO A 101 3.62 -31.23 12.14
C PRO A 101 5.14 -31.13 12.36
N LYS A 102 5.74 -32.13 13.02
CA LYS A 102 7.20 -32.28 13.20
C LYS A 102 7.73 -33.59 12.59
N GLY A 103 7.02 -34.13 11.60
CA GLY A 103 7.35 -35.39 10.95
C GLY A 103 8.74 -35.36 10.28
N ARG A 104 9.36 -36.54 10.20
CA ARG A 104 10.63 -36.80 9.53
C ARG A 104 10.56 -36.52 8.02
N TYR A 105 9.42 -36.74 7.38
CA TYR A 105 9.25 -36.58 5.93
C TYR A 105 8.60 -35.26 5.52
N LEU A 106 8.34 -34.36 6.47
CA LEU A 106 7.61 -33.11 6.27
C LEU A 106 8.14 -32.27 5.10
N LYS A 107 9.46 -32.17 4.95
CA LYS A 107 10.09 -31.43 3.84
C LYS A 107 9.70 -31.99 2.46
N LYS A 108 9.68 -33.31 2.32
CA LYS A 108 9.33 -33.98 1.06
C LYS A 108 7.82 -33.98 0.83
N VAL A 109 7.04 -34.17 1.89
CA VAL A 109 5.57 -34.11 1.82
C VAL A 109 5.11 -32.73 1.35
N ASN A 110 5.69 -31.65 1.87
CA ASN A 110 5.37 -30.29 1.42
C ASN A 110 5.76 -30.04 -0.04
N LEU A 111 6.82 -30.68 -0.55
CA LEU A 111 7.18 -30.62 -1.97
C LEU A 111 6.13 -31.33 -2.85
N TYR A 112 5.71 -32.54 -2.49
CA TYR A 112 4.66 -33.26 -3.22
C TYR A 112 3.30 -32.55 -3.12
N ARG A 113 3.02 -31.90 -1.98
CA ARG A 113 1.85 -31.01 -1.82
C ARG A 113 1.92 -29.85 -2.81
N ALA A 114 3.06 -29.18 -2.93
CA ALA A 114 3.24 -28.12 -3.92
C ALA A 114 3.04 -28.62 -5.35
N MET A 115 3.50 -29.83 -5.69
CA MET A 115 3.28 -30.43 -7.00
C MET A 115 1.80 -30.74 -7.27
N ALA A 116 1.07 -31.23 -6.27
CA ALA A 116 -0.34 -31.54 -6.40
C ALA A 116 -1.20 -30.27 -6.50
N GLU A 117 -0.93 -29.25 -5.69
CA GLU A 117 -1.59 -27.94 -5.81
C GLU A 117 -1.31 -27.25 -7.14
N TYR A 118 -0.09 -27.44 -7.69
CA TYR A 118 0.24 -26.96 -9.03
C TYR A 118 -0.61 -27.64 -10.10
N ALA A 119 -0.74 -28.97 -10.02
CA ALA A 119 -1.58 -29.73 -10.96
C ALA A 119 -3.07 -29.36 -10.86
N ARG A 120 -3.52 -28.86 -9.69
CA ARG A 120 -4.87 -28.31 -9.47
C ARG A 120 -5.04 -26.85 -9.94
N GLY A 121 -3.96 -26.17 -10.31
CA GLY A 121 -3.98 -24.75 -10.68
C GLY A 121 -4.07 -23.78 -9.49
N ASN A 122 -3.83 -24.24 -8.27
CA ASN A 122 -3.89 -23.42 -7.06
C ASN A 122 -2.52 -22.81 -6.72
N TYR A 123 -2.11 -21.82 -7.52
CA TYR A 123 -0.75 -21.25 -7.47
C TYR A 123 -0.39 -20.58 -6.13
N GLU A 124 -1.37 -20.02 -5.41
CA GLU A 124 -1.15 -19.47 -4.07
C GLU A 124 -0.72 -20.56 -3.08
N ALA A 125 -1.42 -21.70 -3.08
CA ALA A 125 -1.11 -22.83 -2.21
C ALA A 125 0.24 -23.47 -2.53
N VAL A 126 0.65 -23.49 -3.82
CA VAL A 126 1.98 -23.96 -4.25
C VAL A 126 3.08 -23.19 -3.52
N SER A 127 3.00 -21.86 -3.50
CA SER A 127 4.01 -21.02 -2.83
C SER A 127 4.13 -21.33 -1.34
N SER A 128 2.99 -21.43 -0.65
CA SER A 128 2.93 -21.72 0.79
C SER A 128 3.53 -23.09 1.13
N ALA A 129 3.29 -24.09 0.26
CA ALA A 129 3.79 -25.43 0.42
C ALA A 129 5.30 -25.50 0.15
N LEU A 130 5.81 -24.78 -0.85
CA LEU A 130 7.25 -24.71 -1.11
C LEU A 130 8.00 -23.99 0.04
N ASP A 131 7.46 -22.90 0.57
CA ASP A 131 8.06 -22.20 1.71
C ASP A 131 8.04 -23.06 2.98
N ALA A 132 6.96 -23.81 3.22
CA ALA A 132 6.89 -24.80 4.28
C ALA A 132 7.89 -25.95 4.07
N ALA A 133 8.17 -26.35 2.83
CA ALA A 133 9.23 -27.32 2.51
C ALA A 133 10.63 -26.73 2.80
N ALA A 134 10.86 -25.46 2.48
CA ALA A 134 12.12 -24.77 2.75
C ALA A 134 12.43 -24.71 4.26
N ALA A 135 11.43 -24.40 5.08
CA ALA A 135 11.55 -24.30 6.54
C ALA A 135 11.71 -25.66 7.26
N ALA A 136 11.20 -26.74 6.66
CA ALA A 136 11.24 -28.07 7.27
C ALA A 136 12.67 -28.66 7.34
N LYS A 137 12.94 -29.44 8.40
CA LYS A 137 14.21 -30.14 8.59
C LYS A 137 14.33 -31.29 7.57
N GLY A 138 15.50 -31.42 6.95
CA GLY A 138 15.79 -32.51 6.00
C GLY A 138 16.58 -32.05 4.79
N LYS A 139 17.11 -33.01 4.04
CA LYS A 139 17.81 -32.79 2.76
C LYS A 139 16.91 -33.23 1.62
N LEU A 140 16.82 -32.39 0.58
CA LEU A 140 16.18 -32.76 -0.68
C LEU A 140 17.23 -33.36 -1.63
N ALA A 141 16.83 -34.38 -2.37
CA ALA A 141 17.64 -34.92 -3.45
C ALA A 141 17.69 -33.93 -4.63
N TYR A 142 18.64 -34.12 -5.54
CA TYR A 142 18.84 -33.23 -6.68
C TYR A 142 17.59 -33.07 -7.58
N PRO A 143 16.87 -34.14 -7.97
CA PRO A 143 15.64 -34.00 -8.75
C PRO A 143 14.56 -33.19 -8.01
N GLU A 144 14.44 -33.41 -6.70
CA GLU A 144 13.48 -32.71 -5.83
C GLU A 144 13.78 -31.20 -5.74
N GLN A 145 15.05 -30.81 -5.72
CA GLN A 145 15.46 -29.39 -5.74
C GLN A 145 15.16 -28.72 -7.09
N THR A 146 15.38 -29.44 -8.19
CA THR A 146 15.09 -28.94 -9.54
C THR A 146 13.59 -28.71 -9.71
N LEU A 147 12.77 -29.63 -9.21
CA LEU A 147 11.31 -29.52 -9.20
C LEU A 147 10.81 -28.35 -8.35
N ALA A 148 11.39 -28.15 -7.16
CA ALA A 148 11.07 -27.00 -6.32
C ALA A 148 11.40 -25.67 -7.02
N LEU A 149 12.56 -25.59 -7.66
CA LEU A 149 12.98 -24.41 -8.42
C LEU A 149 12.06 -24.15 -9.61
N SER A 150 11.69 -25.16 -10.38
CA SER A 150 10.73 -25.00 -11.48
C SER A 150 9.35 -24.57 -10.98
N GLY A 151 8.92 -25.05 -9.80
CA GLY A 151 7.67 -24.64 -9.17
C GLY A 151 7.67 -23.16 -8.82
N TYR A 152 8.73 -22.66 -8.18
CA TYR A 152 8.87 -21.22 -7.87
C TYR A 152 8.98 -20.34 -9.13
N VAL A 153 9.63 -20.83 -10.19
CA VAL A 153 9.74 -20.09 -11.45
C VAL A 153 8.40 -20.01 -12.16
N ALA A 154 7.62 -21.10 -12.17
CA ALA A 154 6.31 -21.14 -12.80
C ALA A 154 5.27 -20.26 -12.08
N THR A 155 5.41 -20.04 -10.77
CA THR A 155 4.49 -19.18 -10.00
C THR A 155 4.90 -17.71 -9.96
N GLY A 156 6.08 -17.33 -10.46
CA GLY A 156 6.58 -15.95 -10.36
C GLY A 156 7.27 -15.61 -9.03
N TYR A 157 7.45 -16.59 -8.12
CA TYR A 157 8.01 -16.40 -6.77
C TYR A 157 9.54 -16.51 -6.77
N HIS A 158 10.19 -15.72 -7.62
CA HIS A 158 11.62 -15.83 -7.91
C HIS A 158 12.52 -15.54 -6.71
N ARG A 159 12.10 -14.68 -5.75
CA ARG A 159 12.88 -14.40 -4.54
C ARG A 159 12.83 -15.58 -3.56
N SER A 160 11.69 -16.26 -3.43
CA SER A 160 11.63 -17.52 -2.67
C SER A 160 12.47 -18.59 -3.35
N ALA A 161 12.50 -18.62 -4.69
CA ALA A 161 13.38 -19.51 -5.45
C ALA A 161 14.86 -19.29 -5.11
N GLU A 162 15.33 -18.04 -5.17
CA GLU A 162 16.71 -17.67 -4.84
C GLU A 162 17.06 -18.07 -3.40
N ARG A 163 16.24 -17.67 -2.42
CA ARG A 163 16.44 -18.02 -1.00
C ARG A 163 16.45 -19.52 -0.75
N PHE A 164 15.55 -20.25 -1.42
CA PHE A 164 15.49 -21.70 -1.32
C PHE A 164 16.80 -22.32 -1.78
N VAL A 165 17.36 -21.84 -2.91
CA VAL A 165 18.62 -22.36 -3.45
C VAL A 165 19.81 -21.97 -2.57
N GLU A 166 19.93 -20.70 -2.16
CA GLU A 166 21.01 -20.21 -1.29
C GLU A 166 20.97 -20.88 0.11
N GLY A 167 19.76 -21.17 0.62
CA GLY A 167 19.54 -21.83 1.90
C GLY A 167 19.91 -23.33 1.91
N GLN A 168 20.05 -23.98 0.75
CA GLN A 168 20.57 -25.35 0.70
C GLN A 168 22.08 -25.32 0.97
N ARG A 169 22.51 -25.69 2.18
CA ARG A 169 23.91 -25.96 2.50
C ARG A 169 24.44 -27.17 1.69
N LEU A 170 24.84 -26.93 0.45
CA LEU A 170 25.35 -27.95 -0.46
C LEU A 170 26.88 -27.93 -0.48
N GLN A 171 27.51 -29.04 -0.11
CA GLN A 171 28.94 -29.24 -0.33
C GLN A 171 29.28 -29.47 -1.82
N ARG A 172 28.29 -29.84 -2.66
CA ARG A 172 28.40 -29.96 -4.13
C ARG A 172 27.04 -29.66 -4.79
N SER A 173 26.88 -28.48 -5.37
CA SER A 173 25.73 -28.16 -6.24
C SER A 173 25.81 -28.95 -7.54
N SER A 174 24.67 -29.29 -8.15
CA SER A 174 24.67 -29.87 -9.50
C SER A 174 25.11 -28.85 -10.54
N SER A 175 25.49 -29.31 -11.73
CA SER A 175 25.84 -28.43 -12.85
C SER A 175 24.67 -27.55 -13.30
N SER A 176 23.43 -28.05 -13.27
CA SER A 176 22.23 -27.26 -13.58
C SER A 176 22.01 -26.17 -12.54
N LEU A 177 21.98 -26.54 -11.25
CA LEU A 177 21.74 -25.58 -10.16
C LEU A 177 22.82 -24.50 -10.11
N THR A 178 24.07 -24.87 -10.41
CA THR A 178 25.19 -23.92 -10.50
C THR A 178 25.04 -22.95 -11.67
N LYS A 179 24.52 -23.40 -12.82
CA LYS A 179 24.21 -22.53 -13.96
C LYS A 179 23.07 -21.58 -13.61
N ASP A 180 22.02 -22.08 -12.96
CA ASP A 180 20.87 -21.28 -12.54
C ASP A 180 21.31 -20.20 -11.53
N LEU A 181 22.05 -20.57 -10.48
CA LEU A 181 22.61 -19.60 -9.52
C LEU A 181 23.48 -18.54 -10.19
N ARG A 182 24.34 -18.94 -11.14
CA ARG A 182 25.15 -17.97 -11.91
C ARG A 182 24.26 -17.03 -12.71
N ARG A 183 23.18 -17.54 -13.32
CA ARG A 183 22.19 -16.72 -14.04
C ARG A 183 21.47 -15.74 -13.09
N PHE A 184 21.04 -16.18 -11.91
CA PHE A 184 20.45 -15.32 -10.87
C PHE A 184 21.40 -14.20 -10.46
N HIS A 185 22.64 -14.53 -10.07
CA HIS A 185 23.62 -13.53 -9.67
C HIS A 185 24.03 -12.59 -10.79
N ALA A 186 24.15 -13.08 -12.04
CA ALA A 186 24.45 -12.24 -13.19
C ALA A 186 23.29 -11.27 -13.47
N GLY A 187 22.04 -11.74 -13.42
CA GLY A 187 20.84 -10.92 -13.56
C GLY A 187 20.74 -9.84 -12.48
N ASN A 188 20.97 -10.20 -11.21
CA ASN A 188 21.02 -9.24 -10.09
C ASN A 188 22.06 -8.14 -10.34
N ARG A 189 23.31 -8.51 -10.69
CA ARG A 189 24.36 -7.52 -10.96
C ARG A 189 24.03 -6.62 -12.15
N MET A 190 23.39 -7.17 -13.19
CA MET A 190 22.98 -6.42 -14.37
C MET A 190 21.92 -5.37 -14.02
N ILE A 191 20.84 -5.79 -13.35
CA ILE A 191 19.74 -4.88 -12.95
C ILE A 191 20.24 -3.85 -11.93
N ASP A 192 20.98 -4.26 -10.91
CA ASP A 192 21.54 -3.36 -9.90
C ASP A 192 22.48 -2.33 -10.54
N GLY A 193 23.34 -2.78 -11.45
CA GLY A 193 24.25 -1.92 -12.20
C GLY A 193 23.52 -0.91 -13.07
N LEU A 194 22.44 -1.30 -13.74
CA LEU A 194 21.62 -0.42 -14.55
C LEU A 194 20.85 0.59 -13.69
N LEU A 195 20.17 0.16 -12.63
CA LEU A 195 19.46 1.05 -11.72
C LEU A 195 20.39 2.10 -11.11
N ASN A 196 21.60 1.71 -10.71
CA ASN A 196 22.59 2.66 -10.19
C ASN A 196 23.06 3.65 -11.27
N ARG A 197 23.18 3.22 -12.54
CA ARG A 197 23.51 4.12 -13.65
C ARG A 197 22.38 5.09 -13.98
N VAL A 198 21.13 4.67 -13.86
CA VAL A 198 19.96 5.56 -13.99
C VAL A 198 19.93 6.56 -12.83
N ALA A 199 20.07 6.10 -11.59
CA ALA A 199 20.06 6.95 -10.40
C ALA A 199 21.19 7.99 -10.40
N THR A 200 22.36 7.65 -10.95
CA THR A 200 23.50 8.58 -11.10
C THR A 200 23.44 9.44 -12.36
N GLY A 201 22.38 9.34 -13.17
CA GLY A 201 22.22 10.09 -14.42
C GLY A 201 23.17 9.69 -15.55
N LYS A 202 23.90 8.57 -15.42
CA LYS A 202 24.80 8.05 -16.47
C LYS A 202 24.05 7.50 -17.69
N ILE A 203 22.81 7.10 -17.51
CA ILE A 203 21.86 6.77 -18.58
C ILE A 203 20.53 7.45 -18.22
N SER A 204 19.85 8.05 -19.19
CA SER A 204 18.57 8.73 -19.00
C SER A 204 17.68 8.61 -20.26
N GLY A 205 16.40 9.00 -20.13
CA GLY A 205 15.43 9.03 -21.23
C GLY A 205 15.16 7.65 -21.84
N ASP A 206 14.85 7.62 -23.15
CA ASP A 206 14.54 6.41 -23.91
C ASP A 206 15.57 5.31 -23.71
N LYS A 207 16.86 5.68 -23.78
CA LYS A 207 17.96 4.74 -23.65
C LYS A 207 17.96 4.05 -22.28
N ALA A 208 17.55 4.72 -21.22
CA ALA A 208 17.42 4.09 -19.91
C ALA A 208 16.25 3.10 -19.88
N ALA A 209 15.09 3.49 -20.42
CA ALA A 209 13.92 2.62 -20.48
C ALA A 209 14.19 1.37 -21.33
N GLU A 210 14.73 1.52 -22.54
CA GLU A 210 15.09 0.40 -23.43
C GLU A 210 16.09 -0.57 -22.78
N MET A 211 17.13 -0.04 -22.13
CA MET A 211 18.13 -0.87 -21.47
C MET A 211 17.56 -1.61 -20.26
N LEU A 212 16.63 -0.98 -19.52
CA LEU A 212 15.94 -1.64 -18.41
C LEU A 212 14.99 -2.73 -18.91
N ASP A 213 14.19 -2.47 -19.94
CA ASP A 213 13.29 -3.47 -20.52
C ASP A 213 14.05 -4.68 -21.08
N ALA A 214 15.09 -4.44 -21.88
CA ALA A 214 15.92 -5.51 -22.42
C ALA A 214 16.62 -6.33 -21.32
N ALA A 215 16.93 -5.70 -20.19
CA ALA A 215 17.45 -6.41 -19.02
C ALA A 215 16.36 -7.23 -18.34
N LEU A 216 15.13 -6.71 -18.22
CA LEU A 216 13.99 -7.41 -17.63
C LEU A 216 13.59 -8.63 -18.45
N ASP A 217 13.63 -8.58 -19.79
CA ASP A 217 13.37 -9.75 -20.64
C ASP A 217 14.26 -10.95 -20.29
N ASN A 218 15.50 -10.68 -19.89
CA ASN A 218 16.50 -11.70 -19.58
C ASN A 218 16.63 -12.02 -18.09
N ALA A 219 16.30 -11.05 -17.23
CA ALA A 219 16.55 -11.05 -15.79
C ALA A 219 15.33 -10.62 -14.95
N TYR A 220 14.11 -10.91 -15.40
CA TYR A 220 12.86 -10.67 -14.68
C TYR A 220 12.84 -11.26 -13.25
N PHE A 221 13.64 -12.30 -13.00
CA PHE A 221 13.81 -12.95 -11.71
C PHE A 221 14.74 -12.20 -10.74
N ALA A 222 15.37 -11.10 -11.16
CA ALA A 222 16.34 -10.39 -10.33
C ALA A 222 15.65 -9.71 -9.13
N LYS A 223 16.38 -9.58 -8.02
CA LYS A 223 15.85 -9.01 -6.77
C LYS A 223 15.25 -7.62 -6.98
N ARG A 224 15.90 -6.74 -7.73
CA ARG A 224 15.42 -5.38 -8.04
C ARG A 224 14.71 -5.28 -9.40
N ALA A 225 14.31 -6.40 -10.01
CA ALA A 225 13.50 -6.38 -11.23
C ALA A 225 12.18 -5.60 -11.06
N PRO A 226 11.44 -5.70 -9.92
CA PRO A 226 10.24 -4.89 -9.73
C PRO A 226 10.54 -3.37 -9.76
N GLU A 227 11.61 -2.96 -9.09
CA GLU A 227 12.04 -1.55 -9.08
C GLU A 227 12.44 -1.08 -10.48
N ALA A 228 13.16 -1.92 -11.24
CA ALA A 228 13.52 -1.64 -12.62
C ALA A 228 12.30 -1.52 -13.54
N ALA A 229 11.29 -2.38 -13.36
CA ALA A 229 10.05 -2.33 -14.13
C ALA A 229 9.28 -1.02 -13.85
N LEU A 230 9.08 -0.65 -12.58
CA LEU A 230 8.44 0.63 -12.22
C LEU A 230 9.24 1.84 -12.71
N THR A 231 10.57 1.76 -12.65
CA THR A 231 11.44 2.85 -13.12
C THR A 231 11.35 3.00 -14.64
N SER A 232 11.33 1.90 -15.40
CA SER A 232 11.12 1.94 -16.85
C SER A 232 9.76 2.54 -17.20
N LEU A 233 8.70 2.10 -16.53
CA LEU A 233 7.34 2.64 -16.72
C LEU A 233 7.28 4.14 -16.44
N ALA A 234 7.84 4.58 -15.30
CA ALA A 234 7.86 5.98 -14.92
C ALA A 234 8.67 6.85 -15.89
N ILE A 235 9.82 6.33 -16.38
CA ILE A 235 10.61 7.04 -17.40
C ILE A 235 9.77 7.23 -18.65
N LYS A 236 9.23 6.15 -19.23
CA LYS A 236 8.42 6.20 -20.45
C LYS A 236 7.24 7.15 -20.34
N ASP A 237 6.59 7.17 -19.19
CA ASP A 237 5.43 8.03 -18.97
C ASP A 237 5.80 9.51 -18.78
N ALA A 238 7.01 9.80 -18.30
CA ALA A 238 7.53 11.15 -18.17
C ALA A 238 8.14 11.70 -19.49
N MET A 239 8.11 10.94 -20.58
CA MET A 239 8.71 11.35 -21.85
C MET A 239 7.83 12.27 -22.68
N ALA A 240 8.43 13.31 -23.24
CA ALA A 240 7.75 14.13 -24.24
C ALA A 240 7.64 13.37 -25.57
N PRO A 241 6.60 13.61 -26.37
CA PRO A 241 5.51 14.58 -26.16
C PRO A 241 4.46 14.13 -25.14
N TYR A 242 3.97 15.07 -24.33
CA TYR A 242 2.92 14.83 -23.34
C TYR A 242 1.54 15.01 -23.97
N TYR A 243 0.78 13.92 -24.03
CA TYR A 243 -0.57 13.94 -24.59
C TYR A 243 -1.65 14.09 -23.52
N ASN A 244 -1.36 13.70 -22.28
CA ASN A 244 -2.35 13.60 -21.21
C ASN A 244 -1.88 14.35 -19.94
N PRO A 245 -1.90 15.70 -19.92
CA PRO A 245 -1.64 16.45 -18.70
C PRO A 245 -2.86 16.44 -17.78
N ILE A 246 -2.62 16.25 -16.48
CA ILE A 246 -3.65 16.25 -15.44
C ILE A 246 -3.29 17.33 -14.43
N ARG A 247 -4.23 18.22 -14.18
CA ARG A 247 -4.11 19.22 -13.11
C ARG A 247 -4.76 18.65 -11.86
N THR A 248 -3.95 18.39 -10.85
CA THR A 248 -4.40 18.00 -9.51
C THR A 248 -4.35 19.23 -8.60
N GLU A 249 -5.36 19.34 -7.74
CA GLU A 249 -5.45 20.44 -6.77
C GLU A 249 -5.79 19.89 -5.39
N TRP A 250 -5.19 20.50 -4.38
CA TRP A 250 -5.50 20.21 -2.99
C TRP A 250 -5.40 21.49 -2.16
N CYS A 251 -6.54 21.92 -1.61
CA CYS A 251 -6.63 23.15 -0.80
C CYS A 251 -5.87 24.34 -1.43
N SER A 252 -6.20 24.73 -2.67
CA SER A 252 -5.52 25.81 -3.45
C SER A 252 -4.07 25.57 -3.87
N LEU A 253 -3.42 24.47 -3.44
CA LEU A 253 -2.19 24.03 -4.08
C LEU A 253 -2.54 23.35 -5.39
N SER A 254 -1.68 23.50 -6.40
CA SER A 254 -1.88 22.86 -7.71
C SER A 254 -0.61 22.21 -8.23
N ARG A 255 -0.77 21.11 -8.96
CA ARG A 255 0.29 20.41 -9.67
C ARG A 255 -0.23 19.99 -11.02
N VAL A 256 0.64 20.05 -12.03
CA VAL A 256 0.35 19.47 -13.34
C VAL A 256 1.25 18.25 -13.51
N VAL A 257 0.63 17.08 -13.50
CA VAL A 257 1.29 15.82 -13.81
C VAL A 257 1.15 15.59 -15.31
N LYS A 258 2.26 15.28 -15.99
CA LYS A 258 2.27 15.12 -17.44
C LYS A 258 2.57 13.68 -17.78
N HIS A 259 1.69 13.08 -18.57
CA HIS A 259 1.78 11.69 -18.99
C HIS A 259 1.96 11.60 -20.51
N ALA A 260 2.91 10.78 -20.94
CA ALA A 260 3.13 10.41 -22.32
C ALA A 260 2.15 9.33 -22.76
N ALA A 261 1.89 8.36 -21.88
CA ALA A 261 1.06 7.21 -22.18
C ALA A 261 -0.42 7.50 -21.92
N SER A 262 -1.29 6.81 -22.66
CA SER A 262 -2.74 6.86 -22.43
C SER A 262 -3.11 6.24 -21.07
N PRO A 263 -4.21 6.69 -20.45
CA PRO A 263 -4.70 6.12 -19.18
C PRO A 263 -4.85 4.59 -19.24
N GLN A 264 -5.37 4.06 -20.36
CA GLN A 264 -5.58 2.62 -20.55
C GLN A 264 -4.27 1.84 -20.62
N MET A 265 -3.24 2.39 -21.28
CA MET A 265 -1.93 1.75 -21.34
C MET A 265 -1.28 1.72 -19.95
N ARG A 266 -1.39 2.80 -19.18
CA ARG A 266 -0.88 2.86 -17.81
C ARG A 266 -1.60 1.91 -16.88
N LEU A 267 -2.94 1.84 -16.95
CA LEU A 267 -3.74 0.86 -16.22
C LEU A 267 -3.24 -0.56 -16.48
N ASN A 268 -3.16 -0.95 -17.76
CA ASN A 268 -2.75 -2.29 -18.15
C ASN A 268 -1.34 -2.62 -17.63
N LYS A 269 -0.39 -1.68 -17.74
CA LYS A 269 1.00 -1.91 -17.33
C LYS A 269 1.19 -1.97 -15.82
N LEU A 270 0.46 -1.14 -15.06
CA LEU A 270 0.50 -1.17 -13.60
C LEU A 270 -0.20 -2.41 -13.03
N THR A 271 -1.33 -2.81 -13.61
CA THR A 271 -2.01 -4.05 -13.21
C THR A 271 -1.14 -5.27 -13.55
N GLU A 272 -0.54 -5.30 -14.75
CA GLU A 272 0.43 -6.33 -15.15
C GLU A 272 1.61 -6.39 -14.17
N PHE A 273 2.10 -5.24 -13.69
CA PHE A 273 3.15 -5.19 -12.67
C PHE A 273 2.73 -5.87 -11.37
N VAL A 274 1.55 -5.52 -10.84
CA VAL A 274 1.04 -6.10 -9.57
C VAL A 274 0.84 -7.61 -9.70
N THR A 275 0.36 -8.08 -10.85
CA THR A 275 0.18 -9.53 -11.10
C THR A 275 1.51 -10.27 -11.29
N ASN A 276 2.45 -9.69 -12.04
CA ASN A 276 3.71 -10.37 -12.40
C ASN A 276 4.75 -10.37 -11.28
N TYR A 277 4.66 -9.45 -10.32
CA TYR A 277 5.60 -9.33 -9.20
C TYR A 277 4.94 -9.52 -7.83
N PRO A 278 4.41 -10.72 -7.51
CA PRO A 278 3.74 -10.98 -6.23
C PRO A 278 4.69 -10.86 -5.02
N GLN A 279 6.01 -10.90 -5.24
CA GLN A 279 7.05 -10.76 -4.21
C GLN A 279 7.81 -9.43 -4.27
N ALA A 280 7.29 -8.42 -4.98
CA ALA A 280 7.83 -7.06 -4.92
C ALA A 280 7.91 -6.58 -3.47
N SER A 281 8.86 -5.70 -3.16
CA SER A 281 8.92 -5.12 -1.82
C SER A 281 7.67 -4.27 -1.57
N ASN A 282 7.29 -4.12 -0.30
CA ASN A 282 6.15 -3.28 0.07
C ASN A 282 6.29 -1.85 -0.48
N ALA A 283 7.51 -1.34 -0.67
CA ALA A 283 7.75 -0.02 -1.24
C ALA A 283 7.37 0.06 -2.73
N GLU A 284 7.75 -0.95 -3.51
CA GLU A 284 7.41 -1.01 -4.93
C GLU A 284 5.90 -1.24 -5.11
N LEU A 285 5.31 -2.14 -4.32
CA LEU A 285 3.86 -2.40 -4.34
C LEU A 285 3.07 -1.16 -3.94
N TYR A 286 3.48 -0.47 -2.87
CA TYR A 286 2.84 0.76 -2.42
C TYR A 286 2.83 1.82 -3.52
N LYS A 287 3.98 2.02 -4.19
CA LYS A 287 4.07 2.97 -5.32
C LYS A 287 3.15 2.59 -6.48
N ALA A 288 3.11 1.31 -6.87
CA ALA A 288 2.26 0.86 -7.96
C ALA A 288 0.76 1.01 -7.63
N LEU A 289 0.35 0.67 -6.41
CA LEU A 289 -1.03 0.83 -5.93
C LEU A 289 -1.43 2.31 -5.83
N LEU A 290 -0.50 3.16 -5.38
CA LEU A 290 -0.68 4.60 -5.36
C LEU A 290 -0.91 5.13 -6.79
N ASP A 291 -0.06 4.77 -7.74
CA ASP A 291 -0.22 5.18 -9.14
C ASP A 291 -1.56 4.72 -9.73
N LEU A 292 -1.97 3.47 -9.45
CA LEU A 292 -3.29 2.93 -9.83
C LEU A 292 -4.44 3.72 -9.19
N ARG A 293 -4.33 4.04 -7.89
CA ARG A 293 -5.35 4.80 -7.18
C ARG A 293 -5.58 6.17 -7.82
N TYR A 294 -4.51 6.91 -8.11
CA TYR A 294 -4.62 8.24 -8.72
C TYR A 294 -5.15 8.18 -10.16
N LEU A 295 -4.78 7.15 -10.91
CA LEU A 295 -5.37 6.85 -12.22
C LEU A 295 -6.90 6.68 -12.12
N TYR A 296 -7.37 5.89 -11.15
CA TYR A 296 -8.80 5.68 -10.94
C TYR A 296 -9.53 6.95 -10.48
N ILE A 297 -8.94 7.74 -9.59
CA ILE A 297 -9.56 8.98 -9.08
C ILE A 297 -9.71 10.03 -10.19
N TYR A 298 -8.63 10.36 -10.88
CA TYR A 298 -8.60 11.55 -11.73
C TYR A 298 -8.96 11.28 -13.19
N GLU A 299 -8.69 10.08 -13.70
CA GLU A 299 -8.82 9.79 -15.13
C GLU A 299 -10.02 8.91 -15.45
N PHE A 300 -10.21 7.84 -14.67
CA PHE A 300 -11.36 6.94 -14.85
C PHE A 300 -12.58 7.35 -14.02
N ARG A 301 -12.39 8.17 -12.99
CA ARG A 301 -13.43 8.60 -12.03
C ARG A 301 -14.15 7.41 -11.37
N ASP A 302 -13.39 6.35 -11.09
CA ASP A 302 -13.88 5.14 -10.42
C ASP A 302 -13.48 5.18 -8.95
N SER A 303 -14.39 5.67 -8.10
CA SER A 303 -14.14 5.77 -6.66
C SER A 303 -14.08 4.40 -5.97
N ALA A 304 -14.76 3.39 -6.51
CA ALA A 304 -14.79 2.06 -5.90
C ALA A 304 -13.44 1.37 -6.08
N ALA A 305 -12.92 1.34 -7.32
CA ALA A 305 -11.61 0.79 -7.61
C ALA A 305 -10.48 1.55 -6.88
N ALA A 306 -10.59 2.88 -6.77
CA ALA A 306 -9.64 3.69 -6.01
C ALA A 306 -9.60 3.35 -4.51
N GLU A 307 -10.76 3.06 -3.91
CA GLU A 307 -10.85 2.67 -2.50
C GLU A 307 -10.29 1.27 -2.28
N GLU A 308 -10.51 0.33 -3.19
CA GLU A 308 -9.88 -1.00 -3.14
C GLU A 308 -8.35 -0.90 -3.13
N MET A 309 -7.76 -0.01 -3.93
CA MET A 309 -6.32 0.23 -3.91
C MET A 309 -5.86 0.80 -2.55
N LEU A 310 -6.62 1.72 -1.95
CA LEU A 310 -6.31 2.27 -0.63
C LEU A 310 -6.35 1.20 0.47
N VAL A 311 -7.33 0.29 0.43
CA VAL A 311 -7.41 -0.85 1.36
C VAL A 311 -6.18 -1.74 1.22
N GLN A 312 -5.75 -2.03 -0.01
CA GLN A 312 -4.53 -2.80 -0.24
C GLN A 312 -3.29 -2.05 0.29
N MET A 313 -3.18 -0.74 0.05
CA MET A 313 -2.07 0.08 0.57
C MET A 313 -2.01 0.10 2.09
N LYS A 314 -3.16 0.16 2.78
CA LYS A 314 -3.24 0.07 4.25
C LYS A 314 -2.80 -1.30 4.77
N SER A 315 -2.97 -2.37 4.00
CA SER A 315 -2.56 -3.72 4.39
C SER A 315 -1.04 -3.94 4.31
N LEU A 316 -0.28 -3.04 3.65
CA LEU A 316 1.15 -3.18 3.45
C LEU A 316 1.96 -2.79 4.72
N PRO A 317 2.74 -3.73 5.30
CA PRO A 317 3.53 -3.46 6.49
C PRO A 317 4.57 -2.34 6.28
N GLY A 318 4.60 -1.37 7.19
CA GLY A 318 5.53 -0.23 7.19
C GLY A 318 5.07 1.00 6.40
N PHE A 319 3.90 0.93 5.76
CA PHE A 319 3.31 2.03 4.97
C PHE A 319 2.01 2.57 5.58
N GLU A 320 1.64 2.13 6.78
CA GLU A 320 0.36 2.42 7.42
C GLU A 320 0.15 3.93 7.59
N LYS A 321 1.19 4.65 8.04
CA LYS A 321 1.14 6.10 8.24
C LYS A 321 1.07 6.88 6.92
N LEU A 322 1.71 6.39 5.85
CA LEU A 322 1.62 7.03 4.53
C LEU A 322 0.24 6.81 3.92
N SER A 323 -0.34 5.61 4.08
CA SER A 323 -1.73 5.33 3.72
C SER A 323 -2.74 6.17 4.51
N GLU A 324 -2.46 6.45 5.80
CA GLU A 324 -3.29 7.36 6.62
C GLU A 324 -3.26 8.79 6.08
N ILE A 325 -2.08 9.29 5.65
CA ILE A 325 -1.99 10.61 5.00
C ILE A 325 -2.83 10.62 3.71
N GLU A 326 -2.72 9.59 2.87
CA GLU A 326 -3.48 9.48 1.62
C GLU A 326 -5.00 9.49 1.84
N GLU A 327 -5.48 8.78 2.86
CA GLU A 327 -6.89 8.75 3.24
C GLU A 327 -7.38 10.13 3.69
N ILE A 328 -6.62 10.80 4.56
CA ILE A 328 -6.98 12.13 5.05
C ILE A 328 -6.96 13.13 3.88
N VAL A 329 -5.87 13.19 3.12
CA VAL A 329 -5.69 14.19 2.06
C VAL A 329 -6.75 14.05 0.97
N SER A 330 -7.13 12.82 0.60
CA SER A 330 -8.16 12.58 -0.42
C SER A 330 -9.59 12.88 0.03
N SER A 331 -9.91 12.76 1.31
CA SER A 331 -11.22 13.10 1.87
C SER A 331 -11.32 14.56 2.32
N PHE A 332 -10.18 15.25 2.45
CA PHE A 332 -10.10 16.60 2.97
C PHE A 332 -10.25 17.65 1.86
N ASN A 333 -11.18 18.58 2.06
CA ASN A 333 -11.34 19.77 1.21
C ASN A 333 -11.36 21.04 2.09
N GLN A 334 -11.35 22.22 1.45
CA GLN A 334 -11.31 23.49 2.19
C GLN A 334 -12.49 23.66 3.17
N ARG A 335 -13.70 23.19 2.82
CA ARG A 335 -14.88 23.28 3.69
C ARG A 335 -14.79 22.34 4.89
N SER A 336 -14.02 21.26 4.79
CA SER A 336 -13.74 20.36 5.93
C SER A 336 -13.09 21.10 7.11
N LEU A 337 -12.41 22.24 6.89
CA LEU A 337 -11.88 23.08 7.98
C LEU A 337 -12.98 23.56 8.94
N LEU A 338 -14.19 23.74 8.43
CA LEU A 338 -15.32 24.25 9.21
C LEU A 338 -15.98 23.17 10.09
N THR A 339 -15.66 21.89 9.85
CA THR A 339 -16.24 20.77 10.60
C THR A 339 -15.28 20.26 11.68
N THR A 340 -15.84 19.67 12.74
CA THR A 340 -15.05 19.04 13.81
C THR A 340 -14.21 17.88 13.28
N ASP A 341 -14.76 17.12 12.34
CA ASP A 341 -14.10 15.94 11.76
C ASP A 341 -12.90 16.35 10.92
N GLY A 342 -13.04 17.37 10.07
CA GLY A 342 -11.91 17.88 9.30
C GLY A 342 -10.84 18.52 10.18
N TYR A 343 -11.23 19.27 11.22
CA TYR A 343 -10.26 19.76 12.21
C TYR A 343 -9.50 18.62 12.90
N SER A 344 -10.19 17.53 13.27
CA SER A 344 -9.55 16.35 13.85
C SER A 344 -8.56 15.67 12.88
N ALA A 345 -8.90 15.62 11.58
CA ALA A 345 -8.05 15.07 10.54
C ALA A 345 -6.77 15.90 10.37
N LEU A 346 -6.87 17.24 10.43
CA LEU A 346 -5.73 18.14 10.44
C LEU A 346 -4.81 17.93 11.66
N GLN A 347 -5.39 17.73 12.85
CA GLN A 347 -4.61 17.42 14.04
C GLN A 347 -3.87 16.07 13.92
N LYS A 348 -4.45 15.09 13.22
CA LYS A 348 -3.73 13.84 12.89
C LYS A 348 -2.56 14.11 11.94
N LEU A 349 -2.75 14.90 10.88
CA LEU A 349 -1.63 15.30 10.00
C LEU A 349 -0.51 16.00 10.77
N MET A 350 -0.85 16.86 11.74
CA MET A 350 0.13 17.51 12.61
C MET A 350 0.96 16.52 13.44
N GLN A 351 0.41 15.36 13.82
CA GLN A 351 1.16 14.29 14.52
C GLN A 351 2.13 13.55 13.59
N LEU A 352 1.90 13.62 12.28
CA LEU A 352 2.72 13.00 11.24
C LEU A 352 3.78 13.96 10.65
N ALA A 353 4.15 15.01 11.38
CA ALA A 353 5.09 16.06 10.94
C ALA A 353 6.39 15.54 10.28
N HIS A 354 6.95 14.44 10.76
CA HIS A 354 8.18 13.81 10.25
C HIS A 354 8.07 13.26 8.81
N LEU A 355 6.86 13.13 8.27
CA LEU A 355 6.59 12.67 6.90
C LEU A 355 6.39 13.82 5.91
N PHE A 356 6.52 15.06 6.38
CA PHE A 356 6.43 16.26 5.55
C PHE A 356 7.84 16.81 5.22
N PRO A 357 8.07 17.38 4.02
CA PRO A 357 7.09 17.61 2.95
C PRO A 357 6.61 16.29 2.32
N TYR A 358 5.30 16.20 2.11
CA TYR A 358 4.67 15.04 1.53
C TYR A 358 4.60 15.22 0.01
N ASP A 359 5.29 14.34 -0.71
CA ASP A 359 5.27 14.27 -2.18
C ASP A 359 5.04 12.82 -2.61
N ASN A 360 3.86 12.58 -3.19
CA ASN A 360 3.45 11.28 -3.68
C ASN A 360 3.55 11.18 -5.22
N GLY A 361 4.08 12.20 -5.90
CA GLY A 361 4.20 12.26 -7.36
C GLY A 361 2.94 12.74 -8.10
N HIS A 362 1.77 12.70 -7.46
CA HIS A 362 0.47 13.01 -8.09
C HIS A 362 -0.17 14.29 -7.58
N LEU A 363 -0.18 14.47 -6.25
CA LEU A 363 -0.68 15.67 -5.60
C LEU A 363 0.37 16.78 -5.57
N PRO A 364 -0.07 18.04 -5.37
CA PRO A 364 0.84 19.11 -5.01
C PRO A 364 1.70 18.73 -3.80
N VAL A 365 2.93 19.22 -3.75
CA VAL A 365 3.80 19.00 -2.59
C VAL A 365 3.20 19.71 -1.39
N ILE A 366 2.84 18.94 -0.36
CA ILE A 366 2.23 19.47 0.86
C ILE A 366 3.36 19.68 1.86
N SER A 367 3.65 20.92 2.23
CA SER A 367 4.67 21.22 3.26
C SER A 367 4.07 21.18 4.66
N PHE A 368 4.92 20.99 5.68
CA PHE A 368 4.46 21.03 7.06
C PHE A 368 3.98 22.43 7.46
N GLU A 369 4.64 23.48 6.97
CA GLU A 369 4.22 24.87 7.17
C GLU A 369 2.82 25.12 6.61
N TYR A 370 2.48 24.48 5.47
CA TYR A 370 1.13 24.59 4.92
C TYR A 370 0.08 23.91 5.80
N ILE A 371 0.39 22.73 6.36
CA ILE A 371 -0.48 22.08 7.36
C ILE A 371 -0.64 22.96 8.60
N GLN A 372 0.41 23.63 9.06
CA GLN A 372 0.34 24.58 10.17
C GLN A 372 -0.56 25.78 9.83
N PHE A 373 -0.45 26.32 8.62
CA PHE A 373 -1.31 27.40 8.14
C PHE A 373 -2.80 27.00 8.16
N LEU A 374 -3.13 25.82 7.60
CA LEU A 374 -4.50 25.29 7.64
C LEU A 374 -4.98 25.04 9.07
N THR A 375 -4.10 24.54 9.93
CA THR A 375 -4.42 24.30 11.35
C THR A 375 -4.70 25.61 12.08
N VAL A 376 -3.96 26.68 11.81
CA VAL A 376 -4.22 28.01 12.39
C VAL A 376 -5.60 28.53 12.00
N ILE A 377 -6.01 28.38 10.73
CA ILE A 377 -7.36 28.75 10.31
C ILE A 377 -8.41 27.91 11.06
N GLY A 378 -8.21 26.59 11.17
CA GLY A 378 -9.09 25.70 11.92
C GLY A 378 -9.20 26.08 13.40
N ASP A 379 -8.08 26.36 14.06
CA ASP A 379 -8.01 26.82 15.45
C ASP A 379 -8.84 28.09 15.67
N MET A 380 -8.72 29.06 14.76
CA MET A 380 -9.48 30.30 14.82
C MET A 380 -10.99 30.03 14.73
N VAL A 381 -11.42 29.24 13.72
CA VAL A 381 -12.83 28.90 13.51
C VAL A 381 -13.42 28.19 14.74
N HIS A 382 -12.70 27.20 15.28
CA HIS A 382 -13.17 26.39 16.41
C HIS A 382 -12.86 26.98 17.79
N GLY A 383 -12.15 28.12 17.86
CA GLY A 383 -11.72 28.75 19.11
C GLY A 383 -10.75 27.88 19.93
N GLN A 384 -9.95 27.07 19.25
CA GLN A 384 -8.95 26.19 19.86
C GLN A 384 -7.58 26.86 19.85
N LYS A 385 -6.69 26.45 20.75
CA LYS A 385 -5.32 26.96 20.80
C LYS A 385 -4.33 25.80 20.69
N SER A 386 -3.76 25.62 19.52
CA SER A 386 -2.71 24.62 19.31
C SER A 386 -1.32 25.15 19.69
N LYS A 387 -0.31 24.27 19.66
CA LYS A 387 1.09 24.60 20.04
C LYS A 387 1.87 25.35 18.95
N ILE A 388 1.19 25.85 17.92
CA ILE A 388 1.82 26.56 16.81
C ILE A 388 2.36 27.90 17.33
N LYS A 389 3.66 28.12 17.17
CA LYS A 389 4.36 29.30 17.71
C LYS A 389 4.26 30.52 16.81
N SER A 390 4.35 30.31 15.50
CA SER A 390 4.32 31.36 14.49
C SER A 390 3.98 30.76 13.13
N VAL A 391 3.19 31.47 12.34
CA VAL A 391 2.95 31.19 10.92
C VAL A 391 3.45 32.37 10.10
N ASP A 392 4.30 32.08 9.12
CA ASP A 392 4.81 33.07 8.18
C ASP A 392 3.81 33.25 7.03
N ALA A 393 2.73 33.99 7.33
CA ALA A 393 1.69 34.32 6.39
C ALA A 393 1.10 35.70 6.69
N THR A 394 0.51 36.31 5.67
CA THR A 394 -0.19 37.59 5.77
C THR A 394 -1.63 37.43 5.30
N GLY A 395 -2.56 37.92 6.11
CA GLY A 395 -3.96 38.03 5.73
C GLY A 395 -4.25 39.24 4.84
N TRP A 396 -5.53 39.45 4.56
CA TRP A 396 -6.04 40.60 3.84
C TRP A 396 -5.54 41.91 4.46
N GLY A 397 -5.13 42.86 3.60
CA GLY A 397 -4.54 44.13 4.03
C GLY A 397 -3.13 44.02 4.60
N ASN A 398 -2.39 42.94 4.30
CA ASN A 398 -1.05 42.64 4.84
C ASN A 398 -1.02 42.48 6.36
N LEU A 399 -2.14 42.06 6.97
CA LEU A 399 -2.20 41.84 8.42
C LEU A 399 -1.42 40.57 8.80
N PRO A 400 -0.53 40.60 9.80
CA PRO A 400 0.24 39.44 10.20
C PRO A 400 -0.66 38.30 10.70
N ALA A 401 -0.44 37.08 10.22
CA ALA A 401 -1.20 35.90 10.64
C ALA A 401 -1.14 35.67 12.16
N ASN A 402 0.03 35.87 12.77
CA ASN A 402 0.23 35.70 14.22
C ASN A 402 -0.67 36.65 15.03
N MET A 403 -0.84 37.89 14.59
CA MET A 403 -1.70 38.86 15.25
C MET A 403 -3.17 38.42 15.20
N LEU A 404 -3.66 38.05 14.01
CA LEU A 404 -5.03 37.57 13.80
C LEU A 404 -5.30 36.29 14.60
N TYR A 405 -4.37 35.34 14.57
CA TYR A 405 -4.44 34.10 15.33
C TYR A 405 -4.49 34.36 16.83
N ASN A 406 -3.53 35.12 17.38
CA ASN A 406 -3.45 35.46 18.80
C ASN A 406 -4.73 36.15 19.29
N ALA A 407 -5.31 37.05 18.50
CA ALA A 407 -6.58 37.69 18.82
C ALA A 407 -7.72 36.66 18.89
N ALA A 408 -7.86 35.82 17.85
CA ALA A 408 -8.91 34.82 17.76
C ALA A 408 -8.87 33.77 18.88
N VAL A 409 -7.68 33.34 19.31
CA VAL A 409 -7.53 32.34 20.39
C VAL A 409 -7.50 32.94 21.80
N GLY A 410 -7.87 34.21 21.95
CA GLY A 410 -7.99 34.90 23.24
C GLY A 410 -6.67 35.38 23.86
N ALA A 411 -5.57 35.36 23.11
CA ALA A 411 -4.28 35.95 23.51
C ALA A 411 -4.15 37.41 23.03
N LYS A 412 -5.20 38.22 23.27
CA LYS A 412 -5.33 39.59 22.76
C LYS A 412 -4.20 40.54 23.20
N GLU A 413 -3.61 40.34 24.37
CA GLU A 413 -2.45 41.14 24.80
C GLU A 413 -1.24 40.94 23.87
N LYS A 414 -0.99 39.70 23.43
CA LYS A 414 0.08 39.41 22.46
C LYS A 414 -0.26 39.98 21.09
N ALA A 415 -1.50 39.80 20.65
CA ALA A 415 -1.96 40.41 19.39
C ALA A 415 -1.85 41.94 19.42
N TYR A 416 -2.09 42.57 20.57
CA TYR A 416 -1.92 44.02 20.72
C TYR A 416 -0.44 44.43 20.64
N GLN A 417 0.48 43.65 21.19
CA GLN A 417 1.92 43.87 21.00
C GLN A 417 2.31 43.78 19.53
N ASP A 418 1.82 42.77 18.81
CA ASP A 418 2.03 42.62 17.37
C ASP A 418 1.44 43.81 16.59
N TYR A 419 0.24 44.28 16.97
CA TYR A 419 -0.42 45.44 16.38
C TYR A 419 0.40 46.73 16.55
N LEU A 420 0.96 46.98 17.74
CA LEU A 420 1.77 48.18 17.99
C LEU A 420 3.00 48.28 17.08
N LEU A 421 3.56 47.14 16.66
CA LEU A 421 4.70 47.11 15.74
C LEU A 421 4.33 47.53 14.31
N ILE A 422 3.10 47.25 13.88
CA ILE A 422 2.63 47.52 12.51
C ILE A 422 1.71 48.73 12.40
N LYS A 423 1.21 49.27 13.51
CA LYS A 423 0.19 50.33 13.54
C LYS A 423 0.52 51.54 12.64
N GLY A 424 1.79 51.95 12.61
CA GLY A 424 2.23 53.09 11.79
C GLY A 424 2.21 52.84 10.27
N GLN A 425 2.04 51.60 9.83
CA GLN A 425 2.01 51.19 8.42
C GLN A 425 0.58 50.96 7.89
N LEU A 426 -0.41 50.92 8.78
CA LEU A 426 -1.80 50.62 8.42
C LEU A 426 -2.57 51.90 8.05
N SER A 427 -3.52 51.78 7.14
CA SER A 427 -4.48 52.85 6.88
C SER A 427 -5.36 53.11 8.11
N PRO A 428 -5.94 54.32 8.27
CA PRO A 428 -6.85 54.62 9.37
C PRO A 428 -8.02 53.63 9.49
N GLN A 429 -8.58 53.20 8.36
CA GLN A 429 -9.68 52.22 8.32
C GLN A 429 -9.22 50.85 8.85
N LEU A 430 -8.04 50.38 8.42
CA LEU A 430 -7.45 49.11 8.88
C LEU A 430 -7.07 49.16 10.37
N SER A 431 -6.45 50.25 10.80
CA SER A 431 -6.07 50.47 12.20
C SER A 431 -7.31 50.44 13.10
N LYS A 432 -8.41 51.09 12.67
CA LYS A 432 -9.67 51.07 13.41
C LYS A 432 -10.30 49.67 13.47
N MET A 433 -10.29 48.93 12.36
CA MET A 433 -10.78 47.54 12.34
C MET A 433 -10.03 46.65 13.31
N VAL A 434 -8.69 46.73 13.31
CA VAL A 434 -7.87 45.91 14.21
C VAL A 434 -8.11 46.29 15.67
N GLU A 435 -8.23 47.58 15.99
CA GLU A 435 -8.59 48.04 17.33
C GLU A 435 -9.96 47.50 17.75
N ASP A 436 -10.97 47.59 16.89
CA ASP A 436 -12.33 47.14 17.20
C ASP A 436 -12.41 45.60 17.36
N LEU A 437 -11.56 44.82 16.70
CA LEU A 437 -11.44 43.38 16.92
C LEU A 437 -10.70 43.01 18.22
N LEU A 438 -9.72 43.82 18.62
CA LEU A 438 -8.92 43.58 19.82
C LEU A 438 -9.65 44.02 21.09
N PHE A 439 -10.35 45.15 21.07
CA PHE A 439 -10.91 45.76 22.28
C PHE A 439 -12.34 45.27 22.60
N PRO A 440 -12.67 45.08 23.90
CA PRO A 440 -11.76 45.17 25.04
C PRO A 440 -10.83 43.94 25.11
N LEU A 441 -9.57 44.19 25.51
CA LEU A 441 -8.52 43.15 25.56
C LEU A 441 -8.84 42.01 26.53
N TYR A 442 -9.65 42.28 27.56
CA TYR A 442 -9.99 41.32 28.61
C TYR A 442 -11.16 40.39 28.24
N LEU A 443 -11.89 40.65 27.15
CA LEU A 443 -12.96 39.75 26.70
C LEU A 443 -12.48 38.83 25.57
N PRO A 444 -12.84 37.53 25.59
CA PRO A 444 -12.55 36.63 24.48
C PRO A 444 -13.29 37.07 23.22
N CYS A 445 -12.73 36.78 22.04
CA CYS A 445 -13.41 37.03 20.77
C CYS A 445 -14.63 36.12 20.60
N GLU A 446 -15.74 36.72 20.14
CA GLU A 446 -16.95 35.97 19.80
C GLU A 446 -16.73 35.07 18.60
N ALA A 447 -17.58 34.05 18.43
CA ALA A 447 -17.44 33.08 17.35
C ALA A 447 -17.46 33.72 15.95
N LYS A 448 -18.32 34.73 15.74
CA LYS A 448 -18.41 35.45 14.45
C LYS A 448 -17.17 36.32 14.20
N ASP A 449 -16.64 36.98 15.23
CA ASP A 449 -15.39 37.76 15.12
C ASP A 449 -14.19 36.84 14.82
N ARG A 450 -14.14 35.64 15.41
CA ARG A 450 -13.12 34.64 15.10
C ARG A 450 -13.19 34.17 13.64
N LYS A 451 -14.40 33.89 13.13
CA LYS A 451 -14.61 33.53 11.72
C LYS A 451 -14.23 34.67 10.78
N PHE A 452 -14.53 35.91 11.14
CA PHE A 452 -14.07 37.08 10.38
C PHE A 452 -12.55 37.14 10.29
N MET A 453 -11.84 37.01 11.41
CA MET A 453 -10.37 36.99 11.42
C MET A 453 -9.79 35.79 10.65
N ALA A 454 -10.43 34.61 10.74
CA ALA A 454 -10.03 33.44 9.96
C ALA A 454 -10.23 33.69 8.46
N GLY A 455 -11.32 34.35 8.08
CA GLY A 455 -11.58 34.81 6.71
C GLY A 455 -10.52 35.78 6.21
N LEU A 456 -10.16 36.79 7.00
CA LEU A 456 -9.07 37.72 6.69
C LEU A 456 -7.75 36.99 6.40
N LEU A 457 -7.42 35.98 7.22
CA LEU A 457 -6.21 35.18 7.02
C LEU A 457 -6.30 34.27 5.79
N ALA A 458 -7.47 33.68 5.54
CA ALA A 458 -7.68 32.71 4.47
C ALA A 458 -7.73 33.34 3.08
N VAL A 459 -8.37 34.51 2.90
CA VAL A 459 -8.64 35.14 1.59
C VAL A 459 -7.44 35.14 0.62
N PRO A 460 -6.20 35.51 1.02
CA PRO A 460 -5.09 35.57 0.09
C PRO A 460 -4.66 34.22 -0.51
N THR A 461 -4.92 33.11 0.18
CA THR A 461 -4.44 31.76 -0.19
C THR A 461 -5.59 30.79 -0.51
N LEU A 462 -6.68 30.89 0.23
CA LEU A 462 -7.90 30.08 0.16
C LEU A 462 -9.09 31.03 -0.09
N SER A 463 -9.14 31.67 -1.26
CA SER A 463 -10.11 32.73 -1.57
C SER A 463 -11.56 32.31 -1.33
N ASP A 464 -11.92 31.09 -1.72
CA ASP A 464 -13.29 30.58 -1.62
C ASP A 464 -13.69 30.39 -0.16
N LEU A 465 -12.85 29.68 0.61
CA LEU A 465 -13.06 29.53 2.06
C LEU A 465 -13.04 30.88 2.79
N GLY A 466 -12.11 31.77 2.43
CA GLY A 466 -11.99 33.10 3.02
C GLY A 466 -13.26 33.91 2.81
N THR A 467 -13.79 33.91 1.58
CA THR A 467 -15.04 34.58 1.24
C THR A 467 -16.24 33.96 1.99
N ASP A 468 -16.34 32.63 2.03
CA ASP A 468 -17.38 31.91 2.79
C ASP A 468 -17.35 32.27 4.29
N LEU A 469 -16.17 32.35 4.89
CA LEU A 469 -15.97 32.75 6.29
C LEU A 469 -16.37 34.20 6.55
N LEU A 470 -16.04 35.12 5.63
CA LEU A 470 -16.43 36.54 5.72
C LEU A 470 -17.95 36.70 5.63
N ILE A 471 -18.60 36.01 4.69
CA ILE A 471 -20.06 36.02 4.54
C ILE A 471 -20.72 35.47 5.81
N ASP A 472 -20.25 34.34 6.33
CA ASP A 472 -20.80 33.77 7.57
C ASP A 472 -20.63 34.75 8.74
N ALA A 473 -19.49 35.42 8.88
CA ALA A 473 -19.28 36.38 9.96
C ALA A 473 -20.28 37.56 9.97
N ILE A 474 -20.68 38.05 8.80
CA ILE A 474 -21.58 39.21 8.66
C ILE A 474 -23.06 38.84 8.51
N SER A 475 -23.37 37.56 8.30
CA SER A 475 -24.73 37.05 8.09
C SER A 475 -25.27 36.28 9.29
N GLY A 476 -26.60 36.12 9.33
CA GLY A 476 -27.31 35.50 10.46
C GLY A 476 -27.39 36.42 11.69
N GLN A 477 -27.90 35.88 12.79
CA GLN A 477 -27.93 36.52 14.11
C GLN A 477 -27.39 35.52 15.15
N PRO A 478 -26.48 35.91 16.06
CA PRO A 478 -25.80 37.22 16.09
C PRO A 478 -24.81 37.37 14.91
N ARG A 479 -24.57 38.62 14.49
CA ARG A 479 -23.49 39.00 13.54
C ARG A 479 -22.20 39.31 14.30
N MET A 480 -21.09 39.46 13.59
CA MET A 480 -19.87 40.04 14.18
C MET A 480 -20.15 41.42 14.80
N SER A 481 -19.44 41.75 15.87
CA SER A 481 -19.69 42.91 16.73
C SER A 481 -19.61 44.25 15.99
N LYS A 482 -18.84 44.29 14.89
CA LYS A 482 -18.62 45.45 14.01
C LYS A 482 -18.73 45.07 12.53
N ALA A 483 -19.94 44.68 12.13
CA ALA A 483 -20.23 44.17 10.80
C ALA A 483 -19.92 45.16 9.66
N GLU A 484 -19.84 46.46 9.93
CA GLU A 484 -19.39 47.48 8.97
C GLU A 484 -17.99 47.18 8.40
N HIS A 485 -17.07 46.64 9.21
CA HIS A 485 -15.76 46.21 8.72
C HIS A 485 -15.89 45.01 7.80
N GLY A 486 -16.74 44.05 8.15
CA GLY A 486 -16.97 42.85 7.35
C GLY A 486 -17.55 43.16 5.97
N PHE A 487 -18.54 44.06 5.88
CA PHE A 487 -19.07 44.50 4.59
C PHE A 487 -18.00 45.22 3.74
N ALA A 488 -17.19 46.09 4.34
CA ALA A 488 -16.13 46.79 3.60
C ALA A 488 -15.08 45.82 3.04
N VAL A 489 -14.62 44.86 3.86
CA VAL A 489 -13.67 43.83 3.43
C VAL A 489 -14.26 42.97 2.32
N LEU A 490 -15.51 42.50 2.48
CA LEU A 490 -16.15 41.64 1.48
C LEU A 490 -16.34 42.38 0.14
N SER A 491 -16.68 43.67 0.17
CA SER A 491 -16.76 44.49 -1.05
C SER A 491 -15.41 44.60 -1.77
N ASP A 492 -14.32 44.84 -1.02
CA ASP A 492 -12.97 44.86 -1.59
C ASP A 492 -12.54 43.50 -2.15
N VAL A 493 -12.84 42.41 -1.44
CA VAL A 493 -12.58 41.03 -1.90
C VAL A 493 -13.31 40.76 -3.22
N TYR A 494 -14.61 41.06 -3.31
CA TYR A 494 -15.36 40.91 -4.56
C TYR A 494 -14.79 41.77 -5.70
N SER A 495 -14.40 43.01 -5.41
CA SER A 495 -13.78 43.89 -6.40
C SER A 495 -12.46 43.31 -6.94
N ARG A 496 -11.59 42.78 -6.06
CA ARG A 496 -10.33 42.12 -6.46
C ARG A 496 -10.56 40.85 -7.28
N HIS A 497 -11.69 40.17 -7.08
CA HIS A 497 -12.12 39.02 -7.88
C HIS A 497 -12.97 39.39 -9.10
N LEU A 498 -13.02 40.68 -9.48
CA LEU A 498 -13.77 41.21 -10.63
C LEU A 498 -15.30 41.00 -10.55
N ALA A 499 -15.83 40.69 -9.37
CA ALA A 499 -17.26 40.59 -9.08
C ALA A 499 -17.83 41.97 -8.72
N TYR A 500 -17.79 42.90 -9.68
CA TYR A 500 -18.11 44.31 -9.43
C TYR A 500 -19.57 44.55 -9.03
N SER A 501 -20.51 43.78 -9.57
CA SER A 501 -21.94 43.85 -9.19
C SER A 501 -22.15 43.51 -7.72
N GLU A 502 -21.53 42.42 -7.27
CA GLU A 502 -21.56 41.94 -5.90
C GLU A 502 -20.88 42.94 -4.98
N ALA A 503 -19.71 43.47 -5.39
CA ALA A 503 -19.00 44.51 -4.65
C ALA A 503 -19.86 45.77 -4.44
N GLN A 504 -20.56 46.25 -5.49
CA GLN A 504 -21.46 47.40 -5.41
C GLN A 504 -22.69 47.13 -4.53
N ALA A 505 -23.27 45.94 -4.63
CA ALA A 505 -24.39 45.55 -3.77
C ALA A 505 -24.00 45.53 -2.29
N VAL A 506 -22.83 44.96 -1.97
CA VAL A 506 -22.28 44.96 -0.62
C VAL A 506 -21.96 46.39 -0.15
N TRP A 507 -21.40 47.23 -1.02
CA TRP A 507 -21.11 48.63 -0.70
C TRP A 507 -22.38 49.43 -0.39
N LYS A 508 -23.46 49.19 -1.14
CA LYS A 508 -24.77 49.80 -0.88
C LYS A 508 -25.35 49.33 0.46
N LEU A 509 -25.22 48.04 0.79
CA LEU A 509 -25.63 47.54 2.10
C LEU A 509 -24.84 48.19 3.24
N LEU A 510 -23.54 48.43 3.05
CA LEU A 510 -22.72 49.17 4.01
C LEU A 510 -23.21 50.62 4.16
N SER A 511 -23.44 51.34 3.06
CA SER A 511 -23.90 52.73 3.12
C SER A 511 -25.29 52.88 3.74
N ASP A 512 -26.21 51.97 3.42
CA ASP A 512 -27.60 52.05 3.87
C ASP A 512 -27.74 51.69 5.36
N ASN A 513 -26.95 50.72 5.85
CA ASN A 513 -27.05 50.26 7.24
C ASN A 513 -26.05 50.94 8.20
N TYR A 514 -24.94 51.47 7.69
CA TYR A 514 -23.84 52.06 8.48
C TYR A 514 -23.34 53.37 7.84
N PRO A 515 -24.19 54.40 7.72
CA PRO A 515 -23.85 55.64 7.02
C PRO A 515 -22.66 56.40 7.65
N ASP A 516 -22.38 56.19 8.94
CA ASP A 516 -21.26 56.82 9.66
C ASP A 516 -19.97 56.00 9.63
N SER A 517 -19.95 54.89 8.88
CA SER A 517 -18.80 53.99 8.78
C SER A 517 -17.54 54.71 8.30
N ILE A 518 -16.40 54.45 8.94
CA ILE A 518 -15.09 54.99 8.54
C ILE A 518 -14.69 54.57 7.12
N TRP A 519 -15.26 53.49 6.60
CA TRP A 519 -14.98 52.99 5.25
C TRP A 519 -15.66 53.80 4.15
N LEU A 520 -16.66 54.62 4.48
CA LEU A 520 -17.31 55.52 3.53
C LEU A 520 -16.58 56.88 3.40
N LYS A 521 -15.55 57.10 4.24
CA LYS A 521 -14.68 58.28 4.25
C LYS A 521 -13.35 57.95 3.60
#